data_AF-A0A178UI09-F1
#
_entry.id   AF-A0A178UI09-F1
#
_cell.length_a   1.000
_cell.length_b   1.000
_cell.length_c   1.000
_cell.angle_alpha   90.00
_cell.angle_beta   90.00
_cell.angle_gamma   90.00
#
_symmetry.space_group_name_H-M   'P 1'
#
loop_
_entity.id
_entity.type
_entity.pdbx_description
1 polymer ?
#
loop_
_entity_poly.entity_id
_entity_poly.type
_entity_poly.pdbx_seq_one_letter_code
_entity_poly.pdbx_strand_id
1 'polypeptide(L)'
;MVIAISSGVALVVHIFVCWLFVYVLELGVIGTIATANVSWWLNVFILFTYTTCGGCPLTWTGFSMESFTRLWEFTKLSASSGIMVCLENWYYRMLIVMTGNLEDARIDVDSMSICMSINGLEMMVPLAFFAGTSVRVANELGAGNGKRARFAMIISVTQSLIIGIIISVLIYFLLDQIGWMFSSSETVLKAVNNLSILLSFAILLNSVQPVLSGVAVGSGWQSLVAFINLGCYYFIGLPLGIVMGWMFKFGVKGIWAGMIFGGTMVQTLILIFITMRCDWEKEAQNAKVRVNKWSVSDARK
;
A
#
# COMPACT_ATOMS: atom_id res chain seq x y z
N MET A 1 15.22 6.39 11.41
CA MET A 1 16.54 5.82 11.08
C MET A 1 16.66 4.36 11.49
N VAL A 2 16.29 3.97 12.72
CA VAL A 2 16.39 2.57 13.19
C VAL A 2 15.66 1.55 12.29
N ILE A 3 14.44 1.86 11.82
CA ILE A 3 13.67 0.96 10.94
C ILE A 3 14.44 0.69 9.64
N ALA A 4 15.04 1.71 9.03
CA ALA A 4 15.80 1.54 7.80
C ALA A 4 17.07 0.71 8.01
N ILE A 5 17.79 0.94 9.13
CA ILE A 5 18.96 0.14 9.49
C ILE A 5 18.58 -1.32 9.72
N SER A 6 17.51 -1.57 10.50
CA SER A 6 16.97 -2.91 10.75
C SER A 6 16.64 -3.61 9.44
N SER A 7 15.89 -2.96 8.55
CA SER A 7 15.54 -3.52 7.24
C SER A 7 16.76 -3.80 6.37
N GLY A 8 17.77 -2.93 6.38
CA GLY A 8 19.02 -3.13 5.65
C GLY A 8 19.82 -4.33 6.16
N VAL A 9 19.96 -4.47 7.49
CA VAL A 9 20.58 -5.64 8.11
C VAL A 9 19.80 -6.92 7.78
N ALA A 10 18.47 -6.87 7.90
CA ALA A 10 17.61 -8.00 7.57
C ALA A 10 17.73 -8.41 6.09
N LEU A 11 17.89 -7.46 5.16
CA LEU A 11 18.11 -7.76 3.75
C LEU A 11 19.44 -8.49 3.50
N VAL A 12 20.53 -8.03 4.12
CA VAL A 12 21.85 -8.69 4.00
C VAL A 12 21.79 -10.11 4.55
N VAL A 13 21.17 -10.30 5.71
CA VAL A 13 20.97 -11.64 6.29
C VAL A 13 20.05 -12.48 5.42
N HIS A 14 18.99 -11.90 4.84
CA HIS A 14 18.09 -12.62 3.95
C HIS A 14 18.82 -13.18 2.73
N ILE A 15 19.69 -12.40 2.10
CA ILE A 15 20.51 -12.85 0.96
C ILE A 15 21.38 -14.04 1.37
N PHE A 16 22.05 -13.96 2.52
CA PHE A 16 22.90 -15.04 3.03
C PHE A 16 22.09 -16.31 3.35
N VAL A 17 20.96 -16.18 4.05
CA VAL A 17 20.10 -17.31 4.42
C VAL A 17 19.47 -17.96 3.19
N CYS A 18 19.07 -17.17 2.19
CA CYS A 18 18.62 -17.69 0.90
C CYS A 18 19.71 -18.50 0.20
N TRP A 19 20.93 -17.97 0.13
CA TRP A 19 22.04 -18.72 -0.46
C TRP A 19 22.28 -20.05 0.27
N LEU A 20 22.33 -20.01 1.61
CA LEU A 20 22.56 -21.19 2.44
C LEU A 20 21.44 -22.23 2.30
N PHE A 21 20.18 -21.83 2.43
CA PHE A 21 19.06 -22.78 2.47
C PHE A 21 18.73 -23.37 1.11
N VAL A 22 18.91 -22.58 0.03
CA VAL A 22 18.57 -22.99 -1.33
C VAL A 22 19.72 -23.74 -2.00
N TYR A 23 20.94 -23.21 -1.95
CA TYR A 23 22.05 -23.78 -2.73
C TYR A 23 22.96 -24.72 -1.93
N VAL A 24 23.13 -24.50 -0.62
CA VAL A 24 24.05 -25.31 0.19
C VAL A 24 23.32 -26.46 0.86
N LEU A 25 22.18 -26.16 1.49
CA LEU A 25 21.40 -27.15 2.23
C LEU A 25 20.31 -27.81 1.37
N GLU A 26 20.04 -27.27 0.18
CA GLU A 26 19.08 -27.82 -0.81
C GLU A 26 17.73 -28.23 -0.18
N LEU A 27 17.20 -27.42 0.74
CA LEU A 27 16.01 -27.73 1.55
C LEU A 27 14.68 -27.66 0.75
N GLY A 28 14.78 -27.58 -0.58
CA GLY A 28 13.66 -27.46 -1.50
C GLY A 28 12.78 -26.24 -1.24
N VAL A 29 11.55 -26.29 -1.76
CA VAL A 29 10.59 -25.18 -1.70
C VAL A 29 10.24 -24.79 -0.26
N ILE A 30 10.15 -25.75 0.65
CA ILE A 30 9.84 -25.51 2.07
C ILE A 30 10.95 -24.68 2.72
N GLY A 31 12.22 -25.04 2.47
CA GLY A 31 13.38 -24.29 2.93
C GLY A 31 13.40 -22.85 2.39
N THR A 32 13.11 -22.67 1.10
CA THR A 32 13.03 -21.34 0.46
C THR A 32 11.98 -20.45 1.12
N ILE A 33 10.81 -21.00 1.47
CA ILE A 33 9.76 -20.22 2.15
C ILE A 33 10.18 -19.88 3.60
N ALA A 34 10.90 -20.78 4.27
CA ALA A 34 11.36 -20.58 5.64
C ALA A 34 12.36 -19.41 5.77
N THR A 35 13.16 -19.10 4.74
CA THR A 35 14.15 -18.02 4.78
C THR A 35 13.54 -16.63 5.02
N ALA A 36 12.33 -16.40 4.49
CA ALA A 36 11.59 -15.16 4.71
C ALA A 36 11.23 -14.98 6.20
N ASN A 37 10.80 -16.06 6.87
CA ASN A 37 10.46 -16.03 8.29
C ASN A 37 11.67 -15.68 9.16
N VAL A 38 12.84 -16.27 8.88
CA VAL A 38 14.08 -15.95 9.60
C VAL A 38 14.39 -14.46 9.52
N SER A 39 14.23 -13.88 8.34
CA SER A 39 14.56 -12.48 8.07
C SER A 39 13.56 -11.51 8.72
N TRP A 40 12.29 -11.88 8.78
CA TRP A 40 11.27 -11.10 9.47
C TRP A 40 11.44 -11.12 10.99
N TRP A 41 11.74 -12.29 11.57
CA TRP A 41 12.02 -12.40 13.01
C TRP A 41 13.24 -11.58 13.43
N LEU A 42 14.27 -11.51 12.58
CA LEU A 42 15.42 -10.65 12.83
C LEU A 42 15.02 -9.17 13.01
N ASN A 43 14.15 -8.65 12.15
CA ASN A 43 13.62 -7.29 12.32
C ASN A 43 12.86 -7.12 13.65
N VAL A 44 12.07 -8.12 14.05
CA VAL A 44 11.37 -8.11 15.34
C VAL A 44 12.36 -8.02 16.49
N PHE A 45 13.41 -8.84 16.50
CA PHE A 45 14.42 -8.84 17.57
C PHE A 45 15.21 -7.53 17.62
N ILE A 46 15.60 -6.97 16.47
CA ILE A 46 16.33 -5.69 16.41
C ILE A 46 15.45 -4.56 16.97
N LEU A 47 14.21 -4.43 16.51
CA LEU A 47 13.29 -3.38 16.95
C LEU A 47 12.88 -3.54 18.42
N PHE A 48 12.68 -4.78 18.87
CA PHE A 48 12.38 -5.09 20.27
C PHE A 48 13.55 -4.72 21.19
N THR A 49 14.77 -5.11 20.82
CA THR A 49 15.99 -4.78 21.57
C THR A 49 16.20 -3.27 21.60
N TYR A 50 16.06 -2.59 20.46
CA TYR A 50 16.16 -1.13 20.42
C TYR A 50 15.16 -0.44 21.37
N THR A 51 13.92 -0.92 21.39
CA THR A 51 12.86 -0.34 22.23
C THR A 51 13.12 -0.58 23.72
N THR A 52 13.55 -1.79 24.09
CA THR A 52 13.74 -2.21 25.49
C THR A 52 15.08 -1.77 26.09
N CYS A 53 16.12 -1.61 25.27
CA CYS A 53 17.46 -1.20 25.70
C CYS A 53 17.69 0.33 25.62
N GLY A 54 16.64 1.13 25.76
CA GLY A 54 16.76 2.59 25.93
C GLY A 54 16.67 3.43 24.65
N GLY A 55 16.32 2.84 23.50
CA GLY A 55 16.08 3.60 22.25
C GLY A 55 14.77 4.42 22.24
N CYS A 56 13.84 4.10 23.15
CA CYS A 56 12.52 4.74 23.26
C CYS A 56 12.15 5.10 24.72
N PRO A 57 12.97 5.86 25.46
CA PRO A 57 12.83 6.03 26.92
C PRO A 57 11.56 6.80 27.33
N LEU A 58 10.99 7.62 26.44
CA LEU A 58 9.80 8.41 26.70
C LEU A 58 8.49 7.66 26.46
N THR A 59 8.52 6.57 25.68
CA THR A 59 7.30 5.86 25.24
C THR A 59 7.26 4.40 25.70
N TRP A 60 8.41 3.80 26.02
CA TRP A 60 8.47 2.45 26.56
C TRP A 60 8.46 2.48 28.09
N THR A 61 7.36 2.04 28.69
CA THR A 61 7.18 1.97 30.15
C THR A 61 7.32 0.55 30.71
N GLY A 62 7.73 -0.41 29.89
CA GLY A 62 7.79 -1.83 30.24
C GLY A 62 6.49 -2.58 29.96
N PHE A 63 6.44 -3.85 30.35
CA PHE A 63 5.25 -4.68 30.20
C PHE A 63 4.21 -4.35 31.28
N SER A 64 2.97 -4.12 30.87
CA SER A 64 1.85 -3.84 31.77
C SER A 64 0.60 -4.59 31.31
N MET A 65 -0.22 -5.04 32.27
CA MET A 65 -1.54 -5.61 31.97
C MET A 65 -2.50 -4.56 31.39
N GLU A 66 -2.17 -3.27 31.52
CA GLU A 66 -2.94 -2.17 30.94
C GLU A 66 -3.00 -2.24 29.41
N SER A 67 -1.99 -2.83 28.76
CA SER A 67 -1.98 -3.04 27.31
C SER A 67 -3.14 -3.92 26.82
N PHE A 68 -3.76 -4.72 27.70
CA PHE A 68 -4.89 -5.60 27.35
C PHE A 68 -6.27 -4.95 27.55
N THR A 69 -6.35 -3.77 28.16
CA THR A 69 -7.65 -3.16 28.58
C THR A 69 -8.52 -2.70 27.42
N ARG A 70 -7.95 -2.37 26.26
CA ARG A 70 -8.67 -1.79 25.11
C ARG A 70 -8.44 -2.52 23.80
N LEU A 71 -8.15 -3.82 23.89
CA LEU A 71 -7.92 -4.65 22.70
C LEU A 71 -9.08 -4.59 21.71
N TRP A 72 -10.34 -4.53 22.18
CA TRP A 72 -11.48 -4.45 21.27
C TRP A 72 -11.51 -3.17 20.42
N GLU A 73 -11.25 -2.00 21.01
CA GLU A 73 -11.19 -0.73 20.27
C GLU A 73 -10.04 -0.78 19.24
N PHE A 74 -8.88 -1.30 19.63
CA PHE A 74 -7.74 -1.52 18.74
C PHE A 74 -8.07 -2.48 17.60
N THR A 75 -8.57 -3.68 17.91
CA THR A 75 -8.92 -4.70 16.92
C THR A 75 -9.96 -4.19 15.93
N LYS A 76 -10.98 -3.44 16.36
CA LYS A 76 -11.98 -2.85 15.45
C LYS A 76 -11.34 -1.85 14.47
N LEU A 77 -10.42 -1.02 14.97
CA LEU A 77 -9.68 -0.05 14.16
C LEU A 77 -8.75 -0.76 13.17
N SER A 78 -7.95 -1.72 13.65
CA SER A 78 -7.02 -2.52 12.87
C SER A 78 -7.74 -3.37 11.83
N ALA A 79 -8.88 -3.97 12.16
CA ALA A 79 -9.68 -4.74 11.21
C ALA A 79 -10.19 -3.85 10.07
N SER A 80 -10.63 -2.64 10.37
CA SER A 80 -11.05 -1.68 9.33
C SER A 80 -9.90 -1.31 8.40
N SER A 81 -8.71 -1.04 8.95
CA SER A 81 -7.50 -0.77 8.15
C SER A 81 -7.07 -2.00 7.35
N GLY A 82 -7.14 -3.19 7.93
CA GLY A 82 -6.81 -4.45 7.27
C GLY A 82 -7.75 -4.72 6.10
N ILE A 83 -9.06 -4.56 6.29
CA ILE A 83 -10.05 -4.71 5.22
C ILE A 83 -9.79 -3.70 4.09
N MET A 84 -9.53 -2.43 4.42
CA MET A 84 -9.22 -1.39 3.43
C MET A 84 -8.06 -1.81 2.50
N VAL A 85 -6.94 -2.26 3.08
CA VAL A 85 -5.74 -2.70 2.33
C VAL A 85 -5.97 -4.03 1.62
N CYS A 86 -6.69 -4.97 2.25
CA CYS A 86 -7.03 -6.25 1.62
C CYS A 86 -7.91 -6.06 0.39
N LEU A 87 -8.92 -5.19 0.45
CA LEU A 87 -9.78 -4.89 -0.68
C LEU A 87 -9.00 -4.35 -1.88
N GLU A 88 -7.99 -3.50 -1.64
CA GLU A 88 -7.09 -2.99 -2.68
C GLU A 88 -6.21 -4.10 -3.26
N ASN A 89 -5.59 -4.92 -2.42
CA ASN A 89 -4.71 -5.99 -2.89
C ASN A 89 -5.48 -7.10 -3.63
N TRP A 90 -6.64 -7.50 -3.13
CA TRP A 90 -7.50 -8.49 -3.79
C TRP A 90 -8.03 -7.98 -5.12
N TYR A 91 -8.24 -6.68 -5.27
CA TYR A 91 -8.65 -6.09 -6.53
C TYR A 91 -7.63 -6.37 -7.65
N TYR A 92 -6.33 -6.19 -7.38
CA TYR A 92 -5.28 -6.54 -8.34
C TYR A 92 -5.13 -8.05 -8.57
N ARG A 93 -5.43 -8.89 -7.57
CA ARG A 93 -5.45 -10.35 -7.76
C ARG A 93 -6.60 -10.77 -8.67
N MET A 94 -7.77 -10.15 -8.54
CA MET A 94 -8.91 -10.40 -9.43
C MET A 94 -8.58 -10.03 -10.87
N LEU A 95 -7.85 -8.93 -11.10
CA LEU A 95 -7.37 -8.57 -12.43
C LEU A 95 -6.56 -9.70 -13.07
N ILE A 96 -5.57 -10.26 -12.36
CA ILE A 96 -4.76 -11.37 -12.88
C ILE A 96 -5.62 -12.62 -13.16
N VAL A 97 -6.53 -12.96 -12.24
CA VAL A 97 -7.44 -14.11 -12.41
C VAL A 97 -8.35 -13.93 -13.64
N MET A 98 -8.88 -12.73 -13.82
CA MET A 98 -9.72 -12.36 -14.97
C MET A 98 -8.95 -12.45 -16.29
N THR A 99 -7.73 -11.94 -16.32
CA THR A 99 -6.83 -12.05 -17.48
C THR A 99 -6.54 -13.51 -17.85
N GLY A 100 -6.42 -14.40 -16.85
CA GLY A 100 -6.23 -15.84 -17.07
C GLY A 100 -7.40 -16.58 -17.71
N ASN A 101 -8.57 -15.93 -17.84
CA ASN A 101 -9.77 -16.49 -18.45
C ASN A 101 -10.07 -15.91 -19.85
N LEU A 102 -9.09 -15.25 -20.48
CA LEU A 102 -9.16 -14.78 -21.87
C LEU A 102 -8.73 -15.87 -22.85
N GLU A 103 -9.10 -15.72 -24.13
CA GLU A 103 -8.78 -16.70 -25.18
C GLU A 103 -7.26 -16.86 -25.37
N ASP A 104 -6.49 -15.76 -25.33
CA ASP A 104 -5.02 -15.74 -25.38
C ASP A 104 -4.38 -15.65 -23.98
N ALA A 105 -4.92 -16.40 -23.01
CA ALA A 105 -4.58 -16.32 -21.59
C ALA A 105 -3.08 -16.32 -21.28
N ARG A 106 -2.26 -17.07 -22.03
CA ARG A 106 -0.81 -17.15 -21.75
C ARG A 106 -0.11 -15.81 -21.96
N ILE A 107 -0.27 -15.20 -23.14
CA ILE A 107 0.41 -13.94 -23.47
C ILE A 107 -0.14 -12.80 -22.61
N ASP A 108 -1.46 -12.80 -22.42
CA ASP A 108 -2.14 -11.78 -21.62
C ASP A 108 -1.73 -11.87 -20.14
N VAL A 109 -1.66 -13.06 -19.54
CA VAL A 109 -1.21 -13.23 -18.14
C VAL A 109 0.27 -12.91 -17.99
N ASP A 110 1.13 -13.35 -18.91
CA ASP A 110 2.57 -13.08 -18.85
C ASP A 110 2.84 -11.57 -18.91
N SER A 111 2.24 -10.86 -19.88
CA SER A 111 2.39 -9.41 -20.02
C SER A 111 1.81 -8.64 -18.83
N MET A 112 0.63 -9.05 -18.35
CA MET A 112 -0.01 -8.46 -17.17
C MET A 112 0.82 -8.65 -15.90
N SER A 113 1.45 -9.82 -15.73
CA SER A 113 2.30 -10.15 -14.59
C SER A 113 3.59 -9.31 -14.58
N ILE A 114 4.18 -9.06 -15.75
CA ILE A 114 5.32 -8.14 -15.90
C ILE A 114 4.91 -6.72 -15.49
N CYS A 115 3.81 -6.20 -16.04
CA CYS A 115 3.29 -4.88 -15.68
C CYS A 115 3.00 -4.76 -14.17
N MET A 116 2.40 -5.80 -13.57
CA MET A 116 2.12 -5.83 -12.14
C MET A 116 3.38 -5.92 -11.28
N SER A 117 4.43 -6.60 -11.75
CA SER A 117 5.72 -6.63 -11.06
C SER A 117 6.38 -5.26 -11.04
N ILE A 118 6.36 -4.55 -12.17
CA ILE A 118 6.86 -3.16 -12.28
C ILE A 118 6.04 -2.23 -11.37
N ASN A 119 4.71 -2.33 -11.43
CA ASN A 119 3.83 -1.56 -10.55
C ASN A 119 4.09 -1.88 -9.06
N GLY A 120 4.35 -3.14 -8.71
CA GLY A 120 4.67 -3.56 -7.34
C GLY A 120 5.99 -2.98 -6.82
N LEU A 121 7.01 -2.85 -7.69
CA LEU A 121 8.27 -2.18 -7.34
C LEU A 121 8.06 -0.68 -7.11
N GLU A 122 7.30 -0.02 -7.98
CA GLU A 122 6.95 1.40 -7.84
C GLU A 122 6.13 1.67 -6.57
N MET A 123 5.17 0.80 -6.27
CA MET A 123 4.22 0.95 -5.16
C MET A 123 4.89 1.07 -3.79
N MET A 124 6.15 0.62 -3.64
CA MET A 124 6.92 0.81 -2.41
C MET A 124 7.12 2.30 -2.06
N VAL A 125 7.19 3.19 -3.07
CA VAL A 125 7.35 4.62 -2.86
C VAL A 125 6.04 5.24 -2.31
N PRO A 126 4.87 5.10 -2.97
CA PRO A 126 3.61 5.56 -2.40
C PRO A 126 3.27 4.92 -1.05
N LEU A 127 3.60 3.65 -0.81
CA LEU A 127 3.40 3.00 0.49
C LEU A 127 4.26 3.63 1.60
N ALA A 128 5.48 4.07 1.29
CA ALA A 128 6.29 4.83 2.22
C ALA A 128 5.63 6.18 2.57
N PHE A 129 5.06 6.88 1.57
CA PHE A 129 4.27 8.09 1.81
C PHE A 129 2.98 7.80 2.60
N PHE A 130 2.28 6.71 2.33
CA PHE A 130 1.12 6.26 3.12
C PHE A 130 1.50 6.16 4.61
N ALA A 131 2.59 5.46 4.92
CA ALA A 131 3.05 5.26 6.30
C ALA A 131 3.54 6.58 6.93
N GLY A 132 4.34 7.35 6.20
CA GLY A 132 4.87 8.63 6.71
C GLY A 132 3.76 9.67 6.96
N THR A 133 2.83 9.81 6.01
CA THR A 133 1.74 10.78 6.07
C THR A 133 0.74 10.41 7.16
N SER A 134 0.39 9.13 7.30
CA SER A 134 -0.52 8.67 8.36
C SER A 134 -0.01 9.04 9.75
N VAL A 135 1.27 8.80 10.03
CA VAL A 135 1.90 9.17 11.31
C VAL A 135 1.93 10.69 11.51
N ARG A 136 2.30 11.46 10.47
CA ARG A 136 2.37 12.94 10.58
C ARG A 136 0.99 13.55 10.83
N VAL A 137 -0.01 13.14 10.07
CA VAL A 137 -1.40 13.60 10.23
C VAL A 137 -1.93 13.22 11.62
N ALA A 138 -1.74 11.96 12.05
CA ALA A 138 -2.17 11.51 13.37
C ALA A 138 -1.55 12.34 14.51
N ASN A 139 -0.26 12.63 14.43
CA ASN A 139 0.45 13.42 15.44
C ASN A 139 -0.04 14.88 15.49
N GLU A 140 -0.20 15.53 14.34
CA GLU A 140 -0.68 16.93 14.30
C GLU A 140 -2.13 17.04 14.77
N LEU A 141 -3.00 16.08 14.39
CA LEU A 141 -4.37 16.02 14.90
C LEU A 141 -4.41 15.75 16.41
N GLY A 142 -3.60 14.80 16.91
CA GLY A 142 -3.47 14.50 18.34
C GLY A 142 -2.97 15.70 19.15
N ALA A 143 -2.12 16.53 18.56
CA ALA A 143 -1.65 17.81 19.13
C ALA A 143 -2.70 18.93 19.05
N GLY A 144 -3.84 18.72 18.39
CA GLY A 144 -4.89 19.72 18.22
C GLY A 144 -4.63 20.73 17.08
N ASN A 145 -3.72 20.44 16.15
CA ASN A 145 -3.33 21.35 15.07
C ASN A 145 -3.91 20.91 13.71
N GLY A 146 -5.17 21.23 13.43
CA GLY A 146 -5.83 20.88 12.17
C GLY A 146 -5.13 21.46 10.93
N LYS A 147 -4.74 22.74 10.98
CA LYS A 147 -3.97 23.40 9.90
C LYS A 147 -2.67 22.67 9.55
N ARG A 148 -1.93 22.18 10.55
CA ARG A 148 -0.65 21.46 10.31
C ARG A 148 -0.89 20.06 9.75
N ALA A 149 -1.94 19.38 10.21
CA ALA A 149 -2.37 18.10 9.62
C ALA A 149 -2.71 18.25 8.13
N ARG A 150 -3.48 19.29 7.78
CA ARG A 150 -3.79 19.63 6.38
C ARG A 150 -2.53 19.95 5.57
N PHE A 151 -1.62 20.73 6.14
CA PHE A 151 -0.36 21.06 5.47
C PHE A 151 0.49 19.80 5.20
N ALA A 152 0.61 18.90 6.18
CA ALA A 152 1.33 17.64 6.02
C ALA A 152 0.74 16.78 4.90
N MET A 153 -0.59 16.71 4.79
CA MET A 153 -1.26 16.03 3.69
C MET A 153 -0.92 16.66 2.33
N ILE A 154 -1.08 17.98 2.19
CA ILE A 154 -0.81 18.69 0.92
C ILE A 154 0.61 18.43 0.45
N ILE A 155 1.61 18.63 1.34
CA ILE A 155 3.01 18.43 0.98
C ILE A 155 3.29 16.98 0.57
N SER A 156 2.75 16.01 1.31
CA SER A 156 2.99 14.59 1.02
C SER A 156 2.35 14.17 -0.31
N VAL A 157 1.13 14.63 -0.60
CA VAL A 157 0.45 14.36 -1.88
C VAL A 157 1.19 15.03 -3.04
N THR A 158 1.61 16.29 -2.88
CA THR A 158 2.35 17.00 -3.94
C THR A 158 3.70 16.34 -4.23
N GLN A 159 4.47 15.97 -3.20
CA GLN A 159 5.75 15.30 -3.38
C GLN A 159 5.59 13.92 -4.04
N SER A 160 4.65 13.11 -3.56
CA SER A 160 4.36 11.80 -4.13
C SER A 160 3.90 11.91 -5.58
N LEU A 161 3.04 12.88 -5.91
CA LEU A 161 2.60 13.13 -7.28
C LEU A 161 3.75 13.53 -8.22
N ILE A 162 4.66 14.40 -7.77
CA ILE A 162 5.84 14.78 -8.57
C ILE A 162 6.70 13.56 -8.88
N ILE A 163 6.97 12.73 -7.86
CA ILE A 163 7.73 11.49 -8.03
C ILE A 163 6.99 10.53 -8.96
N GLY A 164 5.68 10.37 -8.79
CA GLY A 164 4.83 9.53 -9.63
C GLY A 164 4.82 9.97 -11.09
N ILE A 165 4.78 11.28 -11.37
CA ILE A 165 4.90 11.82 -12.73
C ILE A 165 6.25 11.45 -13.35
N ILE A 166 7.35 11.63 -12.60
CA ILE A 166 8.70 11.29 -13.08
C ILE A 166 8.78 9.80 -13.39
N ILE A 167 8.34 8.94 -12.47
CA ILE A 167 8.38 7.48 -12.67
C ILE A 167 7.46 7.05 -13.82
N SER A 168 6.25 7.62 -13.91
CA SER A 168 5.30 7.34 -15.00
C SER A 168 5.89 7.67 -16.38
N VAL A 169 6.55 8.83 -16.50
CA VAL A 169 7.27 9.22 -17.73
C VAL A 169 8.42 8.28 -18.03
N LEU A 170 9.24 7.93 -17.03
CA LEU A 170 10.35 6.99 -17.20
C LEU A 170 9.86 5.62 -17.66
N ILE A 171 8.82 5.09 -17.03
CA ILE A 171 8.23 3.80 -17.40
C ILE A 171 7.67 3.88 -18.82
N TYR A 172 6.95 4.93 -19.20
CA TYR A 172 6.44 5.07 -20.57
C TYR A 172 7.55 4.97 -21.63
N PHE A 173 8.70 5.63 -21.41
CA PHE A 173 9.81 5.63 -22.38
C PHE A 173 10.74 4.43 -22.28
N LEU A 174 10.86 3.81 -21.10
CA LEU A 174 11.82 2.74 -20.83
C LEU A 174 11.17 1.35 -20.71
N LEU A 175 9.85 1.23 -20.91
CA LEU A 175 9.15 -0.04 -20.67
C LEU A 175 9.68 -1.16 -21.57
N ASP A 176 10.01 -0.85 -22.82
CA ASP A 176 10.57 -1.83 -23.75
C ASP A 176 11.87 -2.44 -23.20
N GLN A 177 12.77 -1.60 -22.69
CA GLN A 177 14.06 -1.99 -22.13
C GLN A 177 13.88 -2.74 -20.81
N ILE A 178 12.97 -2.28 -19.96
CA ILE A 178 12.65 -2.93 -18.68
C ILE A 178 12.03 -4.32 -18.93
N GLY A 179 11.20 -4.46 -19.96
CA GLY A 179 10.54 -5.73 -20.31
C GLY A 179 11.53 -6.87 -20.57
N TRP A 180 12.68 -6.57 -21.18
CA TRP A 180 13.73 -7.56 -21.44
C TRP A 180 14.33 -8.20 -20.19
N MET A 181 14.24 -7.53 -19.03
CA MET A 181 14.66 -8.13 -17.76
C MET A 181 13.73 -9.25 -17.29
N PHE A 182 12.49 -9.29 -17.79
CA PHE A 182 11.47 -10.25 -17.37
C PHE A 182 11.23 -11.36 -18.39
N SER A 183 11.32 -11.07 -19.69
CA SER A 183 11.04 -12.05 -20.73
C SER A 183 11.91 -11.84 -21.97
N SER A 184 12.31 -12.95 -22.60
CA SER A 184 13.00 -12.97 -23.89
C SER A 184 12.05 -13.14 -25.07
N SER A 185 10.74 -13.28 -24.84
CA SER A 185 9.74 -13.52 -25.88
C SER A 185 9.26 -12.21 -26.49
N GLU A 186 9.52 -11.99 -27.79
CA GLU A 186 9.09 -10.78 -28.50
C GLU A 186 7.56 -10.57 -28.48
N THR A 187 6.77 -11.65 -28.49
CA THR A 187 5.31 -11.55 -28.46
C THR A 187 4.82 -11.03 -27.11
N VAL A 188 5.42 -11.50 -26.01
CA VAL A 188 5.14 -10.99 -24.65
C VAL A 188 5.59 -9.54 -24.52
N LEU A 189 6.78 -9.19 -25.01
CA LEU A 189 7.30 -7.81 -24.94
C LEU A 189 6.41 -6.81 -25.71
N LYS A 190 5.93 -7.18 -26.91
CA LYS A 190 4.96 -6.37 -27.65
C LYS A 190 3.64 -6.19 -26.89
N ALA A 191 3.16 -7.24 -26.22
CA ALA A 191 1.96 -7.16 -25.38
C ALA A 191 2.17 -6.24 -24.16
N VAL A 192 3.33 -6.30 -23.49
CA VAL A 192 3.71 -5.39 -22.40
C VAL A 192 3.72 -3.94 -22.89
N ASN A 193 4.34 -3.66 -24.05
CA ASN A 193 4.39 -2.30 -24.60
C ASN A 193 2.98 -1.77 -24.97
N ASN A 194 2.08 -2.64 -25.45
CA ASN A 194 0.68 -2.26 -25.69
C ASN A 194 -0.08 -1.82 -24.42
N LEU A 195 0.42 -2.21 -23.24
CA LEU A 195 -0.10 -1.83 -21.94
C LEU A 195 0.64 -0.63 -21.29
N SER A 196 1.69 -0.10 -21.92
CA SER A 196 2.57 0.95 -21.37
C SER A 196 1.83 2.19 -20.89
N ILE A 197 0.92 2.71 -21.71
CA ILE A 197 0.09 3.87 -21.39
C ILE A 197 -0.74 3.59 -20.15
N LEU A 198 -1.33 2.39 -20.08
CA LEU A 198 -2.23 2.03 -19.00
C LEU A 198 -1.46 1.84 -17.68
N LEU A 199 -0.29 1.22 -17.74
CA LEU A 199 0.65 1.14 -16.62
C LEU A 199 1.08 2.53 -16.13
N SER A 200 1.38 3.43 -17.06
CA SER A 200 1.78 4.82 -16.74
C SER A 200 0.68 5.57 -16.00
N PHE A 201 -0.58 5.43 -16.44
CA PHE A 201 -1.73 5.97 -15.73
C PHE A 201 -1.97 5.30 -14.37
N ALA A 202 -1.79 3.98 -14.28
CA ALA A 202 -1.90 3.26 -13.02
C ALA A 202 -0.91 3.79 -11.98
N ILE A 203 0.36 3.95 -12.36
CA ILE A 203 1.41 4.53 -11.52
C ILE A 203 1.04 5.94 -11.07
N LEU A 204 0.54 6.77 -11.99
CA LEU A 204 0.14 8.14 -11.64
C LEU A 204 -0.98 8.17 -10.59
N LEU A 205 -2.00 7.34 -10.73
CA LEU A 205 -3.09 7.24 -9.74
C LEU A 205 -2.58 6.64 -8.41
N ASN A 206 -1.73 5.62 -8.48
CA ASN A 206 -1.09 4.99 -7.34
C ASN A 206 -0.11 5.93 -6.62
N SER A 207 0.32 7.03 -7.23
CA SER A 207 1.11 8.06 -6.54
C SER A 207 0.28 8.94 -5.61
N VAL A 208 -1.03 9.01 -5.79
CA VAL A 208 -1.94 9.87 -5.01
C VAL A 208 -2.78 9.05 -4.04
N GLN A 209 -3.39 7.96 -4.52
CA GLN A 209 -4.37 7.19 -3.77
C GLN A 209 -3.84 6.66 -2.43
N PRO A 210 -2.67 5.99 -2.35
CA PRO A 210 -2.13 5.48 -1.09
C PRO A 210 -1.84 6.61 -0.11
N VAL A 211 -1.37 7.77 -0.57
CA VAL A 211 -1.10 8.90 0.32
C VAL A 211 -2.39 9.38 0.98
N LEU A 212 -3.48 9.50 0.22
CA LEU A 212 -4.81 9.86 0.75
C LEU A 212 -5.38 8.78 1.68
N SER A 213 -5.19 7.50 1.37
CA SER A 213 -5.54 6.40 2.27
C SER A 213 -4.73 6.47 3.57
N GLY A 214 -3.45 6.87 3.51
CA GLY A 214 -2.61 7.11 4.67
C GLY A 214 -3.13 8.27 5.52
N VAL A 215 -3.56 9.36 4.89
CA VAL A 215 -4.22 10.49 5.56
C VAL A 215 -5.48 10.02 6.27
N ALA A 216 -6.30 9.20 5.61
CA ALA A 216 -7.50 8.63 6.22
C ALA A 216 -7.19 7.76 7.43
N VAL A 217 -6.15 6.92 7.39
CA VAL A 217 -5.69 6.15 8.55
C VAL A 217 -5.21 7.08 9.68
N GLY A 218 -4.44 8.12 9.34
CA GLY A 218 -3.98 9.11 10.32
C GLY A 218 -5.12 9.89 10.99
N SER A 219 -6.20 10.15 10.25
CA SER A 219 -7.41 10.81 10.75
C SER A 219 -8.40 9.85 11.44
N GLY A 220 -8.22 8.54 11.30
CA GLY A 220 -9.10 7.51 11.86
C GLY A 220 -10.33 7.19 10.99
N TRP A 221 -10.30 7.48 9.70
CA TRP A 221 -11.39 7.28 8.74
C TRP A 221 -11.33 5.95 7.99
N GLN A 222 -10.42 5.02 8.35
CA GLN A 222 -10.22 3.77 7.60
C GLN A 222 -11.50 2.96 7.36
N SER A 223 -12.50 3.00 8.26
CA SER A 223 -13.79 2.31 8.02
C SER A 223 -14.58 2.94 6.88
N LEU A 224 -14.61 4.27 6.77
CA LEU A 224 -15.25 4.98 5.66
C LEU A 224 -14.56 4.64 4.34
N VAL A 225 -13.22 4.66 4.33
CA VAL A 225 -12.43 4.33 3.13
C VAL A 225 -12.62 2.88 2.72
N ALA A 226 -12.73 1.93 3.67
CA ALA A 226 -13.06 0.54 3.35
C ALA A 226 -14.40 0.42 2.60
N PHE A 227 -15.45 1.16 3.01
CA PHE A 227 -16.73 1.17 2.29
C PHE A 227 -16.62 1.80 0.90
N ILE A 228 -15.85 2.88 0.76
CA ILE A 228 -15.59 3.52 -0.54
C ILE A 228 -14.84 2.53 -1.45
N ASN A 229 -13.81 1.86 -0.95
CA ASN A 229 -13.05 0.84 -1.68
C ASN A 229 -13.96 -0.29 -2.16
N LEU A 230 -14.87 -0.77 -1.30
CA LEU A 230 -15.85 -1.80 -1.69
C LEU A 230 -16.76 -1.30 -2.84
N GLY A 231 -17.28 -0.08 -2.71
CA GLY A 231 -18.06 0.62 -3.73
C GLY A 231 -17.36 0.72 -5.08
N CYS A 232 -16.22 1.41 -5.09
CA CYS A 232 -15.50 1.74 -6.30
C CYS A 232 -14.90 0.49 -6.95
N TYR A 233 -14.20 -0.36 -6.20
CA TYR A 233 -13.50 -1.50 -6.79
C TYR A 233 -14.45 -2.61 -7.22
N TYR A 234 -15.41 -3.00 -6.37
CA TYR A 234 -16.17 -4.22 -6.58
C TYR A 234 -17.53 -3.97 -7.24
N PHE A 235 -18.19 -2.84 -6.99
CA PHE A 235 -19.48 -2.53 -7.61
C PHE A 235 -19.38 -1.71 -8.89
N ILE A 236 -18.28 -0.99 -9.12
CA ILE A 236 -18.09 -0.17 -10.33
C ILE A 236 -16.96 -0.73 -11.19
N GLY A 237 -15.74 -0.75 -10.66
CA GLY A 237 -14.54 -1.07 -11.42
C GLY A 237 -14.49 -2.50 -11.94
N LEU A 238 -14.86 -3.49 -11.13
CA LEU A 238 -14.88 -4.90 -11.53
C LEU A 238 -15.93 -5.16 -12.63
N PRO A 239 -17.22 -4.76 -12.48
CA PRO A 239 -18.19 -4.86 -13.58
C PRO A 239 -17.76 -4.13 -14.84
N LEU A 240 -17.20 -2.91 -14.71
CA LEU A 240 -16.72 -2.16 -15.87
C LEU A 240 -15.57 -2.88 -16.58
N GLY A 241 -14.63 -3.45 -15.82
CA GLY A 241 -13.56 -4.29 -16.36
C GLY A 241 -14.11 -5.51 -17.12
N ILE A 242 -15.13 -6.20 -16.57
CA ILE A 242 -15.78 -7.33 -17.25
C ILE A 242 -16.43 -6.88 -18.57
N VAL A 243 -17.20 -5.79 -18.54
CA VAL A 243 -17.88 -5.26 -19.73
C VAL A 243 -16.85 -4.84 -20.79
N MET A 244 -15.81 -4.11 -20.41
CA MET A 244 -14.77 -3.68 -21.35
C MET A 244 -13.94 -4.85 -21.91
N GLY A 245 -13.63 -5.85 -21.09
CA GLY A 245 -12.88 -7.03 -21.50
C GLY A 245 -13.63 -7.92 -22.48
N TRP A 246 -14.82 -8.40 -22.09
CA TRP A 246 -15.55 -9.44 -22.83
C TRP A 246 -16.66 -8.91 -23.74
N MET A 247 -17.44 -7.92 -23.29
CA MET A 247 -18.57 -7.41 -24.09
C MET A 247 -18.08 -6.54 -25.25
N PHE A 248 -17.15 -5.62 -24.97
CA PHE A 248 -16.52 -4.79 -26.01
C PHE A 248 -15.29 -5.46 -26.67
N LYS A 249 -14.90 -6.66 -26.20
CA LYS A 249 -13.79 -7.45 -26.75
C LYS A 249 -12.45 -6.69 -26.79
N PHE A 250 -12.19 -5.83 -25.81
CA PHE A 250 -10.90 -5.14 -25.68
C PHE A 250 -9.85 -5.97 -24.92
N GLY A 251 -10.18 -7.21 -24.53
CA GLY A 251 -9.25 -8.15 -23.89
C GLY A 251 -8.65 -7.60 -22.59
N VAL A 252 -7.39 -7.95 -22.31
CA VAL A 252 -6.68 -7.55 -21.09
C VAL A 252 -6.63 -6.02 -20.90
N LYS A 253 -6.45 -5.28 -22.00
CA LYS A 253 -6.42 -3.80 -21.97
C LYS A 253 -7.76 -3.23 -21.54
N GLY A 254 -8.86 -3.81 -22.02
CA GLY A 254 -10.22 -3.45 -21.61
C GLY A 254 -10.47 -3.70 -20.13
N ILE A 255 -10.12 -4.89 -19.65
CA ILE A 255 -10.29 -5.27 -18.23
C ILE A 255 -9.54 -4.28 -17.35
N TRP A 256 -8.25 -4.09 -17.60
CA TRP A 256 -7.42 -3.25 -16.76
C TRP A 256 -7.84 -1.78 -16.85
N ALA A 257 -8.24 -1.28 -18.02
CA ALA A 257 -8.76 0.08 -18.16
C ALA A 257 -10.05 0.29 -17.39
N GLY A 258 -11.02 -0.63 -17.50
CA GLY A 258 -12.26 -0.58 -16.74
C GLY A 258 -12.01 -0.58 -15.23
N MET A 259 -11.02 -1.36 -14.78
CA MET A 259 -10.65 -1.40 -13.36
C MET A 259 -9.95 -0.12 -12.89
N ILE A 260 -9.05 0.45 -13.67
CA ILE A 260 -8.39 1.72 -13.35
C ILE A 260 -9.38 2.87 -13.32
N PHE A 261 -10.13 3.07 -14.41
CA PHE A 261 -10.98 4.24 -14.56
C PHE A 261 -12.28 4.11 -13.76
N GLY A 262 -12.87 2.92 -13.66
CA GLY A 262 -14.08 2.68 -12.87
C GLY A 262 -13.82 2.48 -11.38
N GLY A 263 -12.68 1.90 -11.01
CA GLY A 263 -12.31 1.62 -9.63
C GLY A 263 -11.39 2.69 -9.05
N THR A 264 -10.09 2.59 -9.36
CA THR A 264 -9.01 3.39 -8.75
C THR A 264 -9.21 4.89 -8.93
N MET A 265 -9.55 5.35 -10.13
CA MET A 265 -9.77 6.78 -10.41
C MET A 265 -10.97 7.32 -9.64
N VAL A 266 -12.12 6.62 -9.65
CA VAL A 266 -13.32 7.03 -8.91
C VAL A 266 -13.04 7.11 -7.40
N GLN A 267 -12.39 6.08 -6.86
CA GLN A 267 -11.98 6.04 -5.46
C GLN A 267 -11.09 7.25 -5.11
N THR A 268 -10.09 7.54 -5.96
CA THR A 268 -9.15 8.64 -5.77
C THR A 268 -9.88 9.98 -5.76
N LEU A 269 -10.80 10.20 -6.71
CA LEU A 269 -11.59 11.43 -6.79
C LEU A 269 -12.48 11.63 -5.56
N ILE A 270 -13.10 10.56 -5.06
CA ILE A 270 -13.91 10.60 -3.83
C ILE A 270 -13.02 10.95 -2.63
N LEU A 271 -11.85 10.34 -2.49
CA LEU A 271 -10.92 10.65 -1.40
C LEU A 271 -10.41 12.09 -1.48
N ILE A 272 -10.07 12.59 -2.67
CA ILE A 272 -9.71 14.01 -2.88
C ILE A 272 -10.85 14.90 -2.43
N PHE A 273 -12.09 14.61 -2.85
CA PHE A 273 -13.26 15.41 -2.46
C PHE A 273 -13.47 15.44 -0.94
N ILE A 274 -13.45 14.28 -0.28
CA ILE A 274 -13.63 14.16 1.17
C ILE A 274 -12.52 14.90 1.92
N THR A 275 -11.26 14.71 1.53
CA THR A 275 -10.10 15.35 2.19
C THR A 275 -10.06 16.86 1.98
N MET A 276 -10.47 17.36 0.81
CA MET A 276 -10.58 18.81 0.53
C MET A 276 -11.73 19.47 1.31
N ARG A 277 -12.85 18.76 1.51
CA ARG A 277 -14.02 19.26 2.24
C ARG A 277 -13.92 19.08 3.76
N CYS A 278 -12.92 18.36 4.23
CA CYS A 278 -12.72 18.09 5.65
C CYS A 278 -12.51 19.37 6.46
N ASP A 279 -13.26 19.50 7.55
CA ASP A 279 -12.97 20.47 8.61
C ASP A 279 -11.85 19.91 9.51
N TRP A 280 -10.62 20.29 9.18
CA TRP A 280 -9.42 19.84 9.87
C TRP A 280 -9.36 20.26 11.34
N GLU A 281 -9.96 21.39 11.71
CA GLU A 281 -9.99 21.86 13.10
C GLU A 281 -10.96 21.02 13.93
N LYS A 282 -12.13 20.69 13.36
CA LYS A 282 -13.06 19.76 13.99
C LYS A 282 -12.45 18.37 14.19
N GLU A 283 -11.71 17.87 13.20
CA GLU A 283 -11.02 16.58 13.35
C GLU A 283 -9.92 16.61 14.40
N ALA A 284 -9.18 17.70 14.51
CA ALA A 284 -8.18 17.88 15.56
C ALA A 284 -8.83 17.89 16.95
N GLN A 285 -10.00 18.53 17.09
CA GLN A 285 -10.77 18.50 18.33
C GLN A 285 -11.26 17.08 18.66
N ASN A 286 -11.76 16.34 17.68
CA ASN A 286 -12.18 14.94 17.85
C ASN A 286 -11.01 14.05 18.27
N ALA A 287 -9.84 14.23 17.65
CA ALA A 287 -8.61 13.51 18.00
C ALA A 287 -8.17 13.83 19.44
N LYS A 288 -8.19 15.10 19.85
CA LYS A 288 -7.86 15.51 21.21
C LYS A 288 -8.78 14.87 22.26
N VAL A 289 -10.09 14.78 21.97
CA VAL A 289 -11.04 14.07 22.85
C VAL A 289 -10.69 12.59 22.96
N ARG A 290 -10.33 11.91 21.84
CA ARG A 290 -9.90 10.51 21.85
C ARG A 290 -8.63 10.29 22.67
N VAL A 291 -7.62 11.13 22.48
CA VAL A 291 -6.36 11.08 23.23
C VAL A 291 -6.58 11.36 24.72
N ASN A 292 -7.41 12.35 25.06
CA ASN A 292 -7.72 12.66 26.45
C ASN A 292 -8.45 11.50 27.15
N LYS A 293 -9.38 10.82 26.47
CA LYS A 293 -10.01 9.59 26.97
C LYS A 293 -8.99 8.46 27.23
N TRP A 294 -7.86 8.44 26.51
CA TRP A 294 -6.74 7.54 26.78
C TRP A 294 -5.92 8.00 27.99
N SER A 295 -5.56 9.28 28.10
CA SER A 295 -4.73 9.80 29.22
C SER A 295 -5.43 9.85 30.59
N VAL A 296 -6.73 10.15 30.65
CA VAL A 296 -7.47 10.30 31.93
C VAL A 296 -7.74 8.95 32.61
N SER A 297 -7.67 7.86 31.85
CA SER A 297 -7.71 6.49 32.37
C SER A 297 -6.49 6.15 33.23
N ASP A 298 -5.33 6.73 32.91
CA ASP A 298 -4.08 6.51 33.64
C ASP A 298 -3.98 7.37 34.92
N ALA A 299 -4.75 8.46 35.00
CA ALA A 299 -4.76 9.36 36.16
C ALA A 299 -5.78 8.99 37.26
N ARG A 300 -6.59 7.93 37.07
CA ARG A 300 -7.56 7.41 38.07
C ARG A 300 -7.09 6.11 38.75
N LYS A 301 -5.83 5.74 38.60
CA LYS A 301 -5.14 4.74 39.41
C LYS A 301 -4.07 5.42 40.25
#